data_AF-A0A7X6X693-F1
#
_entry.id   AF-A0A7X6X693-F1
#
_cell.length_a   1.000
_cell.length_b   1.000
_cell.length_c   1.000
_cell.angle_alpha   90.00
_cell.angle_beta   90.00
_cell.angle_gamma   90.00
#
_symmetry.space_group_name_H-M   'P 1'
#
loop_
_entity.id
_entity.type
_entity.pdbx_description
1 polymer ?
#
loop_
_entity_poly.entity_id
_entity_poly.type
_entity_poly.pdbx_seq_one_letter_code
_entity_poly.pdbx_strand_id
1 'polypeptide(L)'
;MTDKKYRPLALFVLDGWGLSAETEGNAVKAARTPYLDKLFTEWKSSRIYTSGLDVGLPEGQMGNSEVGHTNIGAGRIVYQDLMRINLAIDDKSFFENEALKSAMIAARDKGKSLHLAGLLSDGGVHSHINHLFALLEMAKSLGLKDVYVHAFYDGRDTPHESGIAYTEELESFLEKNEIGKIA
;
A
#
# COMPACT_ATOMS: atom_id res chain seq x y z
N MET A 1 -17.60 35.55 -37.17
CA MET A 1 -17.17 34.37 -36.38
C MET A 1 -15.80 34.71 -35.84
N THR A 2 -15.63 34.78 -34.52
CA THR A 2 -14.36 35.21 -33.91
C THR A 2 -13.34 34.06 -33.95
N ASP A 3 -12.20 34.29 -34.59
CA ASP A 3 -11.02 33.40 -34.59
C ASP A 3 -10.48 33.28 -33.16
N LYS A 4 -11.05 32.34 -32.39
CA LYS A 4 -10.63 32.10 -31.02
C LYS A 4 -9.31 31.33 -31.06
N LYS A 5 -8.19 32.04 -30.91
CA LYS A 5 -6.84 31.46 -30.90
C LYS A 5 -6.69 30.52 -29.70
N TYR A 6 -6.74 29.21 -29.96
CA TYR A 6 -6.56 28.18 -28.95
C TYR A 6 -5.08 28.17 -28.50
N ARG A 7 -4.85 28.23 -27.18
CA ARG A 7 -3.51 28.10 -26.58
C ARG A 7 -3.50 26.78 -25.82
N PRO A 8 -3.03 25.68 -26.43
CA PRO A 8 -3.07 24.38 -25.77
C PRO A 8 -2.12 24.38 -24.56
N LEU A 9 -2.58 23.79 -23.46
CA LEU A 9 -1.76 23.42 -22.32
C LEU A 9 -1.56 21.91 -22.38
N ALA A 10 -0.31 21.46 -22.39
CA ALA A 10 0.05 20.05 -22.44
C ALA A 10 0.93 19.69 -21.26
N LEU A 11 0.61 18.57 -20.61
CA LEU A 11 1.47 17.93 -19.62
C LEU A 11 2.19 16.77 -20.31
N PHE A 12 3.53 16.78 -20.27
CA PHE A 12 4.36 15.70 -20.77
C PHE A 12 4.94 14.92 -19.58
N VAL A 13 4.68 13.61 -19.55
CA VAL A 13 5.21 12.70 -18.53
C VAL A 13 6.29 11.85 -19.19
N LEU A 14 7.53 12.00 -18.74
CA LEU A 14 8.64 11.13 -19.12
C LEU A 14 8.68 9.97 -18.11
N ASP A 15 8.02 8.85 -18.45
CA ASP A 15 7.91 7.71 -17.55
C ASP A 15 9.29 7.10 -17.25
N GLY A 16 9.56 6.81 -15.98
CA GLY A 16 10.86 6.32 -15.52
C GLY A 16 12.02 7.35 -15.54
N TRP A 17 11.75 8.65 -15.72
CA TRP A 17 12.79 9.69 -15.76
C TRP A 17 13.02 10.34 -14.39
N GLY A 18 14.02 9.85 -13.64
CA GLY A 18 14.40 10.37 -12.33
C GLY A 18 15.63 11.29 -12.32
N LEU A 19 15.79 12.07 -11.26
CA LEU A 19 17.01 12.86 -11.00
C LEU A 19 17.85 12.17 -9.92
N SER A 20 19.10 11.83 -10.24
CA SER A 20 20.05 11.23 -9.29
C SER A 20 21.42 11.92 -9.35
N ALA A 21 22.14 11.96 -8.23
CA ALA A 21 23.53 12.42 -8.19
C ALA A 21 24.50 11.38 -8.77
N GLU A 22 24.15 10.09 -8.72
CA GLU A 22 24.97 9.00 -9.23
C GLU A 22 25.15 9.06 -10.75
N THR A 23 26.35 8.73 -11.22
CA THR A 23 26.70 8.70 -12.66
C THR A 23 26.85 7.27 -13.17
N GLU A 24 27.32 6.35 -12.33
CA GLU A 24 27.45 4.95 -12.68
C GLU A 24 26.06 4.33 -12.94
N GLY A 25 25.90 3.67 -14.08
CA GLY A 25 24.62 3.08 -14.49
C GLY A 25 23.49 4.09 -14.81
N ASN A 26 23.74 5.40 -14.74
CA ASN A 26 22.70 6.41 -14.91
C ASN A 26 22.49 6.77 -16.39
N ALA A 27 21.51 6.12 -17.02
CA ALA A 27 21.17 6.37 -18.42
C ALA A 27 20.68 7.80 -18.69
N VAL A 28 19.97 8.43 -17.73
CA VAL A 28 19.49 9.82 -17.83
C VAL A 28 20.66 10.80 -17.96
N LYS A 29 21.72 10.62 -17.18
CA LYS A 29 22.94 11.47 -17.27
C LYS A 29 23.84 11.13 -18.45
N ALA A 30 23.88 9.87 -18.86
CA ALA A 30 24.70 9.44 -20.00
C ALA A 30 24.09 9.85 -21.35
N ALA A 31 22.78 10.07 -21.41
CA ALA A 31 22.07 10.45 -22.61
C ALA A 31 22.38 11.89 -23.05
N ARG A 32 22.41 12.11 -24.37
CA ARG A 32 22.49 13.45 -24.95
C ARG A 32 21.08 14.03 -25.14
N THR A 33 20.66 14.93 -24.24
CA THR A 33 19.28 15.45 -24.18
C THR A 33 19.15 16.95 -24.40
N PRO A 34 19.65 17.51 -25.53
CA PRO A 34 19.83 18.96 -25.70
C PRO A 34 18.54 19.77 -25.56
N TYR A 35 17.38 19.17 -25.89
CA TYR A 35 16.08 19.83 -25.71
C TYR A 35 15.62 19.85 -24.26
N LEU A 36 15.78 18.75 -23.51
CA LEU A 36 15.44 18.73 -22.09
C LEU A 36 16.41 19.61 -21.29
N ASP A 37 17.70 19.55 -21.63
CA ASP A 37 18.73 20.38 -21.00
C ASP A 37 18.39 21.87 -21.16
N LYS A 38 17.99 22.28 -22.38
CA LYS A 38 17.53 23.65 -22.67
C LYS A 38 16.27 24.02 -21.87
N LEU A 39 15.31 23.11 -21.73
CA LEU A 39 14.10 23.36 -20.95
C LEU A 39 14.43 23.59 -19.47
N PHE A 40 15.33 22.78 -18.88
CA PHE A 40 15.75 22.94 -17.49
C PHE A 40 16.58 24.20 -17.23
N THR A 41 17.31 24.72 -18.22
CA THR A 41 18.14 25.94 -18.06
C THR A 41 17.39 27.23 -18.35
N GLU A 42 16.50 27.26 -19.36
CA GLU A 42 15.85 28.49 -19.83
C GLU A 42 14.49 28.75 -19.17
N TRP A 43 13.85 27.72 -18.59
CA TRP A 43 12.50 27.83 -18.00
C TRP A 43 12.52 27.53 -16.50
N LYS A 44 11.45 27.96 -15.81
CA LYS A 44 11.29 27.67 -14.38
C LYS A 44 11.12 26.18 -14.16
N SER A 45 12.03 25.59 -13.39
CA SER A 45 11.99 24.19 -12.99
C SER A 45 11.92 24.03 -11.48
N SER A 46 11.26 22.97 -11.01
CA SER A 46 11.33 22.51 -9.62
C SER A 46 11.48 21.00 -9.58
N ARG A 47 11.79 20.45 -8.41
CA ARG A 47 11.78 19.01 -8.13
C ARG A 47 10.55 18.67 -7.29
N ILE A 48 10.03 17.48 -7.47
CA ILE A 48 8.93 16.92 -6.70
C ILE A 48 9.32 15.52 -6.24
N TYR A 49 8.76 15.08 -5.11
CA TYR A 49 8.88 13.71 -4.64
C TYR A 49 7.81 12.85 -5.33
N THR A 50 8.19 11.64 -5.75
CA THR A 50 7.34 10.74 -6.55
C THR A 50 7.31 9.31 -6.02
N SER A 51 7.67 9.13 -4.75
CA SER A 51 7.80 7.85 -4.06
C SER A 51 7.40 7.99 -2.59
N GLY A 52 7.13 6.87 -1.93
CA GLY A 52 6.75 6.85 -0.52
C GLY A 52 5.52 7.68 -0.18
N LEU A 53 5.54 8.30 1.01
CA LEU A 53 4.38 9.00 1.59
C LEU A 53 3.87 10.14 0.71
N ASP A 54 4.75 10.81 -0.05
CA ASP A 54 4.40 11.91 -0.96
C ASP A 54 3.44 11.50 -2.10
N VAL A 55 3.33 10.20 -2.38
CA VAL A 55 2.43 9.65 -3.40
C VAL A 55 1.48 8.58 -2.84
N GLY A 56 1.37 8.47 -1.51
CA GLY A 56 0.46 7.55 -0.85
C GLY A 56 0.95 6.10 -0.78
N LEU A 57 2.27 5.89 -0.85
CA LEU A 57 2.97 4.62 -0.63
C LEU A 57 3.65 4.58 0.76
N PRO A 58 3.99 3.39 1.29
CA PRO A 58 4.83 3.24 2.48
C PRO A 58 6.17 3.97 2.35
N GLU A 59 6.70 4.42 3.49
CA GLU A 59 8.00 5.08 3.54
C GLU A 59 9.10 4.22 2.87
N GLY A 60 9.91 4.84 2.02
CA GLY A 60 10.99 4.16 1.29
C GLY A 60 10.54 3.35 0.06
N GLN A 61 9.24 3.13 -0.15
CA GLN A 61 8.77 2.39 -1.33
C GLN A 61 8.88 3.25 -2.60
N MET A 62 9.50 2.68 -3.64
CA MET A 62 9.60 3.35 -4.94
C MET A 62 8.23 3.60 -5.57
N GLY A 63 8.09 4.72 -6.28
CA GLY A 63 6.92 4.98 -7.11
C GLY A 63 6.84 4.04 -8.31
N ASN A 64 5.66 4.00 -8.94
CA ASN A 64 5.43 3.28 -10.19
C ASN A 64 4.47 4.09 -11.08
N SER A 65 4.28 3.65 -12.33
CA SER A 65 3.45 4.36 -13.31
C SER A 65 2.00 4.53 -12.85
N GLU A 66 1.37 3.52 -12.25
CA GLU A 66 -0.02 3.59 -11.80
C GLU A 66 -0.21 4.61 -10.68
N VAL A 67 0.62 4.53 -9.63
CA VAL A 67 0.60 5.47 -8.50
C VAL A 67 0.89 6.88 -8.98
N GLY A 68 1.90 7.06 -9.84
CA GLY A 68 2.30 8.36 -10.36
C GLY A 68 1.19 9.03 -11.18
N HIS A 69 0.62 8.33 -12.16
CA HIS A 69 -0.45 8.88 -13.01
C HIS A 69 -1.72 9.16 -12.20
N THR A 70 -2.04 8.32 -11.21
CA THR A 70 -3.20 8.52 -10.34
C THR A 70 -3.06 9.79 -9.51
N ASN A 71 -1.90 10.03 -8.89
CA ASN A 71 -1.65 11.26 -8.12
C ASN A 71 -1.66 12.50 -9.02
N ILE A 72 -1.03 12.45 -10.19
CA ILE A 72 -1.02 13.55 -11.18
C ILE A 72 -2.44 13.92 -11.60
N GLY A 73 -3.25 12.92 -11.96
CA GLY A 73 -4.63 13.13 -12.40
C GLY A 73 -5.57 13.58 -11.28
N ALA A 74 -5.33 13.14 -10.04
CA ALA A 74 -6.16 13.46 -8.89
C ALA A 74 -5.86 14.83 -8.26
N GLY A 75 -4.66 15.37 -8.48
CA GLY A 75 -4.22 16.64 -7.90
C GLY A 75 -4.11 16.60 -6.37
N ARG A 76 -3.93 15.40 -5.79
CA ARG A 76 -3.80 15.15 -4.34
C ARG A 76 -3.06 13.83 -4.10
N ILE A 77 -2.61 13.61 -2.87
CA ILE A 77 -2.09 12.31 -2.44
C ILE A 77 -3.22 11.27 -2.52
N VAL A 78 -3.01 10.23 -3.33
CA VAL A 78 -3.93 9.08 -3.42
C VAL A 78 -3.30 7.90 -2.70
N TYR A 79 -3.76 7.68 -1.47
CA TYR A 79 -3.34 6.54 -0.65
C TYR A 79 -3.71 5.23 -1.34
N GLN A 80 -2.71 4.40 -1.56
CA GLN A 80 -2.89 3.04 -2.02
C GLN A 80 -3.49 2.20 -0.90
N ASP A 81 -4.17 1.10 -1.24
CA ASP A 81 -4.96 0.33 -0.26
C ASP A 81 -4.14 -0.12 0.95
N LEU A 82 -2.90 -0.57 0.76
CA LEU A 82 -1.99 -0.92 1.86
C LEU A 82 -1.81 0.26 2.84
N MET A 83 -1.47 1.45 2.34
CA MET A 83 -1.27 2.63 3.18
C MET A 83 -2.57 3.13 3.80
N ARG A 84 -3.65 3.10 3.04
CA ARG A 84 -4.97 3.48 3.54
C ARG A 84 -5.39 2.61 4.73
N ILE A 85 -5.16 1.30 4.64
CA ILE A 85 -5.48 0.37 5.73
C ILE A 85 -4.51 0.54 6.90
N ASN A 86 -3.20 0.70 6.64
CA ASN A 86 -2.21 0.98 7.69
C ASN A 86 -2.57 2.24 8.49
N LEU A 87 -2.84 3.35 7.80
CA LEU A 87 -3.24 4.61 8.44
C LEU A 87 -4.54 4.44 9.25
N ALA A 88 -5.50 3.66 8.75
CA ALA A 88 -6.74 3.38 9.48
C ALA A 88 -6.50 2.53 10.75
N ILE A 89 -5.51 1.63 10.73
CA ILE A 89 -5.13 0.84 11.91
C ILE A 89 -4.41 1.74 12.92
N ASP A 90 -3.53 2.62 12.45
CA ASP A 90 -2.75 3.55 13.27
C ASP A 90 -3.65 4.58 13.98
N ASP A 91 -4.58 5.19 13.24
CA ASP A 91 -5.53 6.20 13.76
C ASP A 91 -6.77 5.58 14.45
N LYS A 92 -6.82 4.25 14.51
CA LYS A 92 -7.89 3.42 15.08
C LYS A 92 -9.24 3.47 14.35
N SER A 93 -9.37 4.17 13.22
CA SER A 93 -10.60 4.17 12.42
C SER A 93 -10.94 2.81 11.80
N PHE A 94 -9.95 1.93 11.62
CA PHE A 94 -10.13 0.55 11.17
C PHE A 94 -11.10 -0.24 12.08
N PHE A 95 -10.99 -0.05 13.40
CA PHE A 95 -11.80 -0.74 14.40
C PHE A 95 -13.26 -0.24 14.46
N GLU A 96 -13.53 0.91 13.85
CA GLU A 96 -14.87 1.48 13.70
C GLU A 96 -15.46 1.24 12.30
N ASN A 97 -14.80 0.43 11.46
CA ASN A 97 -15.33 0.10 10.15
C ASN A 97 -16.64 -0.69 10.27
N GLU A 98 -17.75 -0.07 9.86
CA GLU A 98 -19.10 -0.63 9.99
C GLU A 98 -19.27 -2.01 9.35
N ALA A 99 -18.61 -2.26 8.22
CA ALA A 99 -18.71 -3.56 7.55
C ALA A 99 -18.04 -4.67 8.36
N LEU A 100 -16.83 -4.42 8.86
CA LEU A 100 -16.09 -5.37 9.72
C LEU A 100 -16.82 -5.59 11.04
N LYS A 101 -17.21 -4.49 11.70
CA LYS A 101 -17.88 -4.50 13.01
C LYS A 101 -19.23 -5.22 12.94
N SER A 102 -20.04 -4.93 11.91
CA SER A 102 -21.33 -5.60 11.72
C SER A 102 -21.19 -7.09 11.45
N ALA A 103 -20.20 -7.49 10.63
CA ALA A 103 -19.95 -8.91 10.35
C ALA A 103 -19.53 -9.68 11.62
N MET A 104 -18.60 -9.11 12.40
CA MET A 104 -18.10 -9.71 13.64
C MET A 104 -19.19 -9.78 14.73
N ILE A 105 -19.98 -8.71 14.91
CA ILE A 105 -21.12 -8.69 15.84
C ILE A 105 -22.17 -9.74 15.43
N ALA A 106 -22.49 -9.83 14.15
CA ALA A 106 -23.46 -10.82 13.66
C ALA A 106 -22.98 -12.27 13.91
N ALA A 107 -21.69 -12.55 13.77
CA ALA A 107 -21.13 -13.86 14.09
C ALA A 107 -21.22 -14.15 15.59
N ARG A 108 -20.79 -13.20 16.44
CA ARG A 108 -20.86 -13.30 17.90
C ARG A 108 -22.27 -13.56 18.41
N ASP A 109 -23.22 -12.73 18.02
CA ASP A 109 -24.59 -12.75 18.56
C ASP A 109 -25.35 -14.03 18.14
N LYS A 110 -24.95 -14.63 17.01
CA LYS A 110 -25.49 -15.90 16.53
C LYS A 110 -24.73 -17.13 17.04
N GLY A 111 -23.69 -16.94 17.87
CA GLY A 111 -22.80 -18.01 18.31
C GLY A 111 -22.15 -18.75 17.14
N LYS A 112 -21.77 -18.02 16.08
CA LYS A 112 -21.10 -18.55 14.89
C LYS A 112 -19.61 -18.21 14.90
N SER A 113 -18.85 -19.04 14.22
CA SER A 113 -17.42 -18.86 14.05
C SER A 113 -17.12 -17.74 13.05
N LEU A 114 -16.03 -17.00 13.30
CA LEU A 114 -15.43 -16.08 12.34
C LEU A 114 -14.28 -16.79 11.62
N HIS A 115 -14.26 -16.68 10.29
CA HIS A 115 -13.16 -17.17 9.47
C HIS A 115 -12.44 -15.99 8.82
N LEU A 116 -11.13 -15.92 9.03
CA LEU A 116 -10.24 -14.97 8.38
C LEU A 116 -9.38 -15.75 7.40
N ALA A 117 -9.31 -15.32 6.15
CA ALA A 117 -8.55 -15.98 5.12
C ALA A 117 -7.76 -14.94 4.32
N GLY A 118 -6.49 -15.20 4.05
CA GLY A 118 -5.64 -14.26 3.34
C GLY A 118 -4.21 -14.76 3.19
N LEU A 119 -3.47 -14.06 2.33
CA LEU A 119 -2.04 -14.29 2.13
C LEU A 119 -1.28 -13.92 3.42
N LEU A 120 -0.52 -14.85 3.97
CA LEU A 120 0.21 -14.72 5.24
C LEU A 120 1.68 -14.37 4.96
N SER A 121 1.94 -13.07 4.77
CA SER A 121 3.28 -12.51 4.61
C SER A 121 3.27 -10.99 4.84
N ASP A 122 4.44 -10.36 4.81
CA ASP A 122 4.63 -8.90 4.82
C ASP A 122 4.92 -8.33 3.40
N GLY A 123 4.64 -9.09 2.34
CA GLY A 123 4.97 -8.70 0.96
C GLY A 123 4.28 -7.42 0.48
N GLY A 124 3.11 -7.07 1.03
CA GLY A 124 2.45 -5.77 0.79
C GLY A 124 1.82 -5.59 -0.59
N VAL A 125 1.91 -6.59 -1.48
CA VAL A 125 1.30 -6.56 -2.82
C VAL A 125 -0.18 -6.93 -2.77
N HIS A 126 -0.51 -8.06 -2.12
CA HIS A 126 -1.87 -8.60 -2.05
C HIS A 126 -2.49 -8.53 -0.64
N SER A 127 -1.66 -8.50 0.40
CA SER A 127 -2.06 -8.39 1.81
C SER A 127 -0.88 -7.92 2.66
N HIS A 128 -1.11 -7.78 3.97
CA HIS A 128 -0.05 -7.62 4.94
C HIS A 128 -0.45 -8.30 6.26
N ILE A 129 0.46 -9.07 6.88
CA ILE A 129 0.20 -9.84 8.12
C ILE A 129 -0.33 -8.96 9.27
N ASN A 130 0.19 -7.73 9.41
CA ASN A 130 -0.32 -6.76 10.38
C ASN A 130 -1.84 -6.45 10.26
N HIS A 131 -2.43 -6.56 9.06
CA HIS A 131 -3.89 -6.38 8.90
C HIS A 131 -4.66 -7.55 9.50
N LEU A 132 -4.14 -8.78 9.38
CA LEU A 132 -4.68 -9.95 10.07
C LEU A 132 -4.61 -9.77 11.58
N PHE A 133 -3.49 -9.28 12.11
CA PHE A 133 -3.35 -9.00 13.54
C PHE A 133 -4.37 -7.97 14.03
N ALA A 134 -4.59 -6.87 13.30
CA ALA A 134 -5.63 -5.89 13.62
C ALA A 134 -7.05 -6.51 13.60
N LEU A 135 -7.35 -7.40 12.65
CA LEU A 135 -8.62 -8.13 12.62
C LEU A 135 -8.79 -9.06 13.83
N LEU A 136 -7.73 -9.75 14.27
CA LEU A 136 -7.74 -10.60 15.45
C LEU A 136 -7.94 -9.79 16.73
N GLU A 137 -7.27 -8.63 16.86
CA GLU A 137 -7.49 -7.69 17.98
C GLU A 137 -8.93 -7.18 18.01
N MET A 138 -9.49 -6.83 16.85
CA MET A 138 -10.88 -6.41 16.72
C MET A 138 -11.85 -7.53 17.12
N ALA A 139 -11.59 -8.76 16.68
CA ALA A 139 -12.42 -9.91 17.04
C ALA A 139 -12.40 -10.18 18.56
N LYS A 140 -11.20 -10.08 19.18
CA LYS A 140 -11.03 -10.20 20.63
C LYS A 140 -11.79 -9.11 21.38
N SER A 141 -11.66 -7.85 20.97
CA SER A 141 -12.33 -6.71 21.64
C SER A 141 -13.86 -6.79 21.54
N LEU A 142 -14.38 -7.36 20.46
CA LEU A 142 -15.81 -7.60 20.29
C LEU A 142 -16.32 -8.86 21.02
N GLY A 143 -15.43 -9.69 21.57
CA GLY A 143 -15.77 -10.86 22.37
C GLY A 143 -16.08 -12.12 21.57
N LEU A 144 -15.54 -12.27 20.36
CA LEU A 144 -15.63 -13.52 19.61
C LEU A 144 -14.77 -14.60 20.26
N LYS A 145 -15.32 -15.81 20.37
CA LYS A 145 -14.64 -16.97 20.97
C LYS A 145 -14.04 -17.90 19.93
N ASP A 146 -14.78 -18.10 18.84
CA ASP A 146 -14.44 -19.05 17.78
C ASP A 146 -13.93 -18.31 16.54
N VAL A 147 -12.62 -18.06 16.48
CA VAL A 147 -11.96 -17.41 15.34
C VAL A 147 -10.99 -18.39 14.68
N TYR A 148 -11.04 -18.50 13.36
CA TYR A 148 -10.23 -19.44 12.58
C TYR A 148 -9.47 -18.70 11.49
N VAL A 149 -8.17 -18.95 11.40
CA VAL A 149 -7.29 -18.34 10.39
C VAL A 149 -6.93 -19.39 9.33
N HIS A 150 -7.27 -19.08 8.08
CA HIS A 150 -6.90 -19.85 6.89
C HIS A 150 -5.74 -19.14 6.21
N ALA A 151 -4.51 -19.61 6.49
CA ALA A 151 -3.30 -19.01 5.93
C ALA A 151 -3.07 -19.47 4.48
N PHE A 152 -3.00 -18.52 3.55
CA PHE A 152 -2.48 -18.77 2.21
C PHE A 152 -0.99 -18.40 2.22
N TYR A 153 -0.12 -19.36 1.90
CA TYR A 153 1.32 -19.10 1.89
C TYR A 153 1.74 -18.37 0.61
N ASP A 154 2.70 -17.46 0.78
CA ASP A 154 3.22 -16.60 -0.27
C ASP A 154 4.40 -17.25 -1.03
N GLY A 155 5.64 -16.85 -0.72
CA GLY A 155 6.82 -17.32 -1.44
C GLY A 155 6.95 -16.79 -2.88
N ARG A 156 6.13 -15.79 -3.26
CA ARG A 156 6.20 -15.05 -4.53
C ARG A 156 6.56 -13.59 -4.31
N ASP A 157 5.83 -12.91 -3.43
CA ASP A 157 6.08 -11.50 -3.08
C ASP A 157 7.10 -11.39 -1.93
N THR A 158 7.39 -12.53 -1.30
CA THR A 158 8.41 -12.73 -0.26
C THR A 158 9.32 -13.93 -0.63
N PRO A 159 10.47 -14.14 0.07
CA PRO A 159 11.35 -15.26 -0.22
C PRO A 159 10.64 -16.61 -0.20
N HIS A 160 11.02 -17.54 -1.07
CA HIS A 160 10.28 -18.78 -1.32
C HIS A 160 9.97 -19.63 -0.07
N GLU A 161 10.88 -19.66 0.92
CA GLU A 161 10.77 -20.49 2.13
C GLU A 161 10.37 -19.68 3.39
N SER A 162 9.93 -18.42 3.23
CA SER A 162 9.60 -17.51 4.34
C SER A 162 8.35 -17.90 5.13
N GLY A 163 7.48 -18.75 4.59
CA GLY A 163 6.20 -19.12 5.19
C GLY A 163 6.30 -19.68 6.61
N ILE A 164 7.40 -20.37 6.94
CA ILE A 164 7.63 -20.92 8.29
C ILE A 164 7.70 -19.79 9.32
N ALA A 165 8.48 -18.74 9.03
CA ALA A 165 8.66 -17.62 9.95
C ALA A 165 7.35 -16.86 10.20
N TYR A 166 6.53 -16.63 9.16
CA TYR A 166 5.23 -15.97 9.34
C TYR A 166 4.22 -16.85 10.08
N THR A 167 4.28 -18.18 9.93
CA THR A 167 3.46 -19.09 10.74
C THR A 167 3.86 -19.02 12.21
N GLU A 168 5.16 -19.06 12.52
CA GLU A 168 5.65 -18.92 13.90
C GLU A 168 5.23 -17.58 14.51
N GLU A 169 5.31 -16.49 13.73
CA GLU A 169 4.85 -15.17 14.15
C GLU A 169 3.35 -15.14 14.44
N LEU A 170 2.54 -15.73 13.54
CA LEU A 170 1.10 -15.86 13.75
C LEU A 170 0.77 -16.70 14.98
N GLU A 171 1.38 -17.87 15.15
CA GLU A 171 1.17 -18.74 16.31
C GLU A 171 1.51 -18.01 17.62
N SER A 172 2.65 -17.31 17.65
CA SER A 172 3.06 -16.49 18.80
C SER A 172 2.05 -15.38 19.09
N PHE A 173 1.53 -14.72 18.06
CA PHE A 173 0.49 -13.70 18.21
C PHE A 173 -0.81 -14.28 18.78
N LEU A 174 -1.28 -15.42 18.25
CA LEU A 174 -2.51 -16.09 18.68
C LEU A 174 -2.40 -16.56 20.14
N GLU A 175 -1.26 -17.15 20.53
CA GLU A 175 -0.99 -17.60 21.90
C GLU A 175 -0.95 -16.41 22.87
N LYS A 176 -0.14 -15.39 22.58
CA LYS A 176 0.01 -14.20 23.42
C LYS A 176 -1.31 -13.47 23.62
N ASN A 177 -2.16 -13.43 22.59
CA ASN A 177 -3.43 -12.72 22.64
C ASN A 177 -4.61 -13.63 22.99
N GLU A 178 -4.42 -14.92 23.24
CA GLU A 178 -5.49 -15.87 23.58
C GLU A 178 -6.71 -15.75 22.64
N ILE A 179 -6.45 -15.62 21.34
CA ILE A 179 -7.49 -15.43 20.32
C ILE A 179 -7.17 -16.25 19.08
N GLY A 180 -8.20 -16.91 18.56
CA GLY A 180 -8.14 -17.63 17.30
C GLY A 180 -7.24 -18.86 17.28
N LYS A 181 -7.23 -19.54 16.14
CA LYS A 181 -6.35 -20.67 15.83
C LYS A 181 -6.22 -20.85 14.32
N ILE A 182 -5.12 -21.43 13.87
CA ILE A 182 -4.92 -21.82 12.47
C ILE A 182 -5.83 -23.02 12.17
N ALA A 183 -6.49 -23.02 11.01
CA ALA A 183 -7.51 -23.99 10.59
C ALA A 183 -7.09 -24.82 9.38
#